data_AF-A0A3C0CQX1-F1
#
_entry.id   AF-A0A3C0CQX1-F1
#
_cell.length_a   1.000
_cell.length_b   1.000
_cell.length_c   1.000
_cell.angle_alpha   90.00
_cell.angle_beta   90.00
_cell.angle_gamma   90.00
#
_symmetry.space_group_name_H-M   'P 1'
#
loop_
_entity.id
_entity.type
_entity.pdbx_description
1 polymer ?
#
loop_
_entity_poly.entity_id
_entity_poly.type
_entity_poly.pdbx_seq_one_letter_code
_entity_poly.pdbx_strand_id
1 'polypeptide(L)'
;MRKVVVIGGGAGGMLAAGRAAECGARVVLLEKNSVLGKKLSITGGGRGNITNIAPIDALVAAFGAGGKFLYGAFNRFSNQDL
;
A
#
# COMPACT_ATOMS: atom_id res chain seq x y z
N MET A 1 8.49 23.03 3.22
CA MET A 1 7.59 21.90 3.56
C MET A 1 6.59 21.70 2.43
N ARG A 2 6.55 20.53 1.79
CA ARG A 2 5.59 20.23 0.69
C ARG A 2 4.22 19.89 1.29
N LYS A 3 3.14 20.22 0.58
CA LYS A 3 1.76 19.83 0.93
C LYS A 3 1.30 18.72 -0.02
N VAL A 4 0.76 17.63 0.51
CA VAL A 4 0.30 16.46 -0.27
C VAL A 4 -1.13 16.12 0.14
N VAL A 5 -2.00 15.90 -0.84
CA VAL A 5 -3.34 15.36 -0.62
C VAL A 5 -3.39 13.96 -1.19
N VAL A 6 -3.82 12.99 -0.39
CA VAL A 6 -4.05 11.60 -0.81
C VAL A 6 -5.55 11.32 -0.78
N ILE A 7 -6.09 10.81 -1.89
CA ILE A 7 -7.53 10.52 -2.05
C ILE A 7 -7.71 9.00 -2.03
N GLY A 8 -8.45 8.50 -1.04
CA GLY A 8 -8.73 7.09 -0.78
C GLY A 8 -7.91 6.55 0.39
N GLY A 9 -8.59 6.15 1.46
CA GLY A 9 -8.05 5.55 2.69
C GLY A 9 -7.94 4.03 2.65
N GLY A 10 -7.71 3.44 1.47
CA GLY A 10 -7.38 2.01 1.32
C GLY A 10 -5.91 1.72 1.65
N ALA A 11 -5.47 0.46 1.48
CA ALA A 11 -4.09 0.05 1.78
C ALA A 11 -3.02 0.94 1.12
N GLY A 12 -3.13 1.14 -0.20
CA GLY A 12 -2.17 1.97 -0.95
C GLY A 12 -2.21 3.45 -0.54
N GLY A 13 -3.38 4.01 -0.25
CA GLY A 13 -3.51 5.41 0.14
C GLY A 13 -3.01 5.69 1.56
N MET A 14 -3.26 4.79 2.50
CA MET A 14 -2.68 4.87 3.84
C MET A 14 -1.15 4.78 3.80
N LEU A 15 -0.61 3.82 3.03
CA LEU A 15 0.84 3.70 2.86
C LEU A 15 1.43 4.96 2.21
N ALA A 16 0.83 5.47 1.14
CA ALA A 16 1.29 6.68 0.46
C ALA A 16 1.26 7.90 1.38
N ALA A 17 0.19 8.08 2.16
CA ALA A 17 0.06 9.17 3.11
C ALA A 17 1.11 9.11 4.23
N GLY A 18 1.33 7.92 4.81
CA GLY A 18 2.35 7.68 5.84
C GLY A 18 3.76 7.98 5.32
N ARG A 19 4.15 7.36 4.20
CA ARG A 19 5.49 7.58 3.61
C ARG A 19 5.72 9.03 3.22
N ALA A 20 4.71 9.73 2.68
CA ALA A 20 4.84 11.15 2.36
C ALA A 20 5.08 12.01 3.62
N ALA A 21 4.40 11.70 4.74
CA ALA A 21 4.59 12.39 6.01
C ALA A 21 5.99 12.13 6.60
N GLU A 22 6.47 10.89 6.54
CA GLU A 22 7.83 10.52 6.95
C GLU A 22 8.91 11.26 6.13
N CYS A 23 8.65 11.54 4.85
CA CYS A 23 9.50 12.39 4.02
C CYS A 23 9.35 13.91 4.29
N GLY A 24 8.66 14.30 5.37
CA GLY A 24 8.54 15.71 5.81
C GLY A 24 7.44 16.52 5.12
N ALA A 25 6.49 15.86 4.44
CA ALA A 25 5.34 16.56 3.85
C ALA A 25 4.24 16.83 4.89
N ARG A 26 3.49 17.91 4.69
CA ARG A 26 2.18 18.11 5.34
C ARG A 26 1.13 17.35 4.53
N VAL A 27 0.58 16.28 5.09
CA VAL A 27 -0.32 15.38 4.37
C VAL A 27 -1.77 15.56 4.84
N VAL A 28 -2.71 15.53 3.90
CA VAL A 28 -4.14 15.35 4.15
C VAL A 28 -4.58 14.07 3.44
N LEU A 29 -5.12 13.10 4.19
CA LEU A 29 -5.73 11.88 3.65
C LEU A 29 -7.26 12.02 3.67
N LEU A 30 -7.89 11.84 2.53
CA LEU A 30 -9.36 11.91 2.38
C LEU A 30 -9.91 10.51 2.09
N GLU A 31 -10.96 10.11 2.81
CA GLU A 31 -11.67 8.84 2.61
C GLU A 31 -13.17 9.12 2.57
N LYS A 32 -13.89 8.42 1.69
CA LYS A 32 -15.35 8.56 1.52
C LYS A 32 -16.11 7.88 2.66
N ASN A 33 -15.61 6.75 3.14
CA ASN A 33 -16.22 5.97 4.22
C ASN A 33 -15.93 6.59 5.59
N SER A 34 -16.75 6.25 6.58
CA SER A 34 -16.53 6.64 7.98
C SER A 34 -15.31 5.99 8.64
N VAL A 35 -14.77 4.93 8.03
CA VAL A 35 -13.59 4.21 8.50
C VAL A 35 -12.62 3.98 7.35
N LEU A 36 -11.32 4.11 7.64
CA LEU A 36 -10.25 3.74 6.72
C LEU A 36 -10.25 2.23 6.49
N GLY A 37 -9.71 1.80 5.35
CA GLY A 37 -9.44 0.39 5.10
C GLY A 37 -10.68 -0.51 5.10
N LYS A 38 -11.90 0.01 4.88
CA LYS A 38 -13.13 -0.80 4.94
C LYS A 38 -13.10 -2.07 4.09
N LYS A 39 -12.44 -2.03 2.92
CA LYS A 39 -12.21 -3.23 2.08
C LYS A 39 -11.04 -4.08 2.59
N LEU A 40 -10.02 -3.45 3.17
CA LEU A 40 -8.86 -4.14 3.72
C LEU A 40 -9.24 -4.95 4.97
N SER A 41 -10.12 -4.42 5.82
CA SER A 41 -10.54 -5.06 7.08
C SER A 41 -11.27 -6.39 6.87
N ILE A 42 -11.92 -6.58 5.72
CA ILE A 42 -12.61 -7.84 5.39
C ILE A 42 -11.72 -8.87 4.71
N THR A 43 -10.47 -8.53 4.37
CA THR A 43 -9.53 -9.49 3.75
C THR A 43 -9.16 -10.62 4.71
N GLY A 44 -8.80 -11.79 4.17
CA GLY A 44 -8.45 -12.96 4.99
C GLY A 44 -9.58 -13.47 5.88
N GLY A 45 -10.85 -13.22 5.49
CA GLY A 45 -12.01 -13.54 6.30
C GLY A 45 -12.13 -12.66 7.55
N GLY A 46 -11.78 -11.38 7.45
CA GLY A 46 -11.80 -10.43 8.57
C GLY A 46 -10.52 -10.39 9.41
N ARG A 47 -9.50 -11.17 9.06
CA ARG A 47 -8.23 -11.26 9.82
C ARG A 47 -7.15 -10.29 9.35
N GLY A 48 -7.34 -9.65 8.19
CA GLY A 48 -6.34 -8.77 7.59
C GLY A 48 -5.21 -9.56 6.96
N ASN A 49 -5.42 -10.05 5.74
CA ASN A 49 -4.33 -10.65 4.97
C ASN A 49 -3.45 -9.53 4.36
N ILE A 50 -2.47 -9.06 5.13
CA ILE A 50 -1.71 -7.83 4.83
C ILE A 50 -0.66 -8.04 3.74
N THR A 51 0.06 -9.17 3.77
CA THR A 51 1.18 -9.44 2.83
C THR A 51 1.45 -10.93 2.69
N ASN A 52 2.42 -11.30 1.85
CA ASN A 52 2.91 -12.65 1.65
C ASN A 52 4.44 -12.69 1.81
N ILE A 53 4.98 -13.71 2.46
CA ILE A 53 6.43 -13.85 2.75
C ILE A 53 7.29 -14.29 1.56
N ALA A 54 6.66 -14.61 0.42
CA ALA A 54 7.35 -15.08 -0.77
C ALA A 54 8.44 -14.10 -1.25
N PRO A 55 9.50 -14.59 -1.91
CA PRO A 55 10.52 -13.75 -2.52
C PRO A 55 9.97 -12.90 -3.67
N ILE A 56 10.66 -11.81 -4.02
CA ILE A 56 10.21 -10.83 -5.02
C ILE A 56 9.82 -11.49 -6.35
N ASP A 57 10.59 -12.44 -6.86
CA ASP A 57 10.26 -13.11 -8.13
C ASP A 57 8.94 -13.89 -8.07
N ALA A 58 8.67 -14.55 -6.94
CA ALA A 58 7.41 -15.24 -6.73
C ALA A 58 6.24 -14.26 -6.55
N LEU A 59 6.46 -13.14 -5.85
CA LEU A 59 5.46 -12.06 -5.76
C LEU A 59 5.14 -11.49 -7.14
N VAL A 60 6.16 -11.15 -7.95
CA VAL A 60 6.00 -10.64 -9.31
C VAL A 60 5.22 -11.63 -10.18
N ALA A 61 5.57 -12.91 -10.13
CA ALA A 61 4.89 -13.95 -10.90
C ALA A 61 3.40 -14.06 -10.53
N ALA A 62 3.03 -13.86 -9.26
CA ALA A 62 1.64 -13.91 -8.80
C ALA A 62 0.73 -12.83 -9.42
N PHE A 63 1.28 -11.75 -9.99
CA PHE A 63 0.52 -10.72 -10.72
C PHE A 63 0.40 -10.99 -12.24
N GLY A 64 0.83 -12.17 -12.71
CA GLY A 64 0.68 -12.58 -14.11
C GLY A 64 1.46 -11.71 -15.09
N ALA A 65 0.91 -11.52 -16.31
CA ALA A 65 1.60 -10.81 -17.39
C ALA A 65 1.98 -9.35 -17.03
N GLY A 66 1.22 -8.70 -16.15
CA GLY A 66 1.50 -7.34 -15.67
C GLY A 66 2.55 -7.26 -14.56
N GLY A 67 2.97 -8.40 -13.99
CA GLY A 67 3.85 -8.43 -12.81
C GLY A 67 5.20 -7.76 -13.03
N LYS A 68 5.77 -7.81 -14.24
CA LYS A 68 7.09 -7.22 -14.54
C LYS A 68 7.14 -5.72 -14.27
N PHE A 69 6.01 -5.02 -14.36
CA PHE A 69 5.90 -3.59 -14.01
C PHE A 69 6.23 -3.33 -12.53
N LEU A 70 5.98 -4.31 -11.65
CA LEU A 70 6.12 -4.18 -10.21
C LEU A 70 7.56 -4.34 -9.70
N TYR A 71 8.51 -4.81 -10.54
CA TYR A 71 9.91 -4.93 -10.14
C TYR A 71 10.47 -3.62 -9.58
N GLY A 72 10.14 -2.48 -10.19
CA GLY A 72 10.59 -1.19 -9.69
C GLY A 72 10.03 -0.86 -8.30
N ALA A 73 8.76 -1.21 -8.05
CA ALA A 73 8.14 -0.98 -6.74
C ALA A 73 8.70 -1.92 -5.68
N PHE A 74 8.74 -3.23 -5.95
CA PHE A 74 9.22 -4.23 -4.98
C PHE A 74 10.69 -4.07 -4.60
N ASN A 75 11.55 -3.58 -5.49
CA ASN A 75 12.95 -3.30 -5.16
C ASN A 75 13.15 -2.04 -4.28
N ARG A 76 12.12 -1.18 -4.15
CA ARG A 76 12.17 0.02 -3.29
C ARG A 76 11.38 -0.14 -2.00
N PHE A 77 10.33 -0.95 -2.03
CA PHE A 77 9.47 -1.24 -0.90
C PHE A 77 8.78 -2.59 -1.13
N SER A 78 9.13 -3.57 -0.31
CA SER A 78 8.75 -4.97 -0.40
C SER A 78 7.92 -5.42 0.81
N ASN A 79 7.58 -6.71 0.85
CA ASN A 79 7.00 -7.36 2.02
C ASN A 79 7.92 -7.34 3.25
N GLN A 80 9.22 -7.14 3.09
CA GLN A 80 10.18 -7.06 4.20
C GLN A 80 10.27 -5.66 4.82
N ASP A 81 9.77 -4.64 4.10
CA ASP A 81 9.78 -3.23 4.54
C ASP A 81 8.47 -2.81 5.22
N LEU A 82 7.50 -3.73 5.27
CA LEU A 82 6.13 -3.51 5.73
C LEU A 82 6.00 -3.53 7.25
#